data_AF-A0A9E0PUA1-F1
#
_entry.id   AF-A0A9E0PUA1-F1
#
_cell.length_a   1.000
_cell.length_b   1.000
_cell.length_c   1.000
_cell.angle_alpha   90.00
_cell.angle_beta   90.00
_cell.angle_gamma   90.00
#
_symmetry.space_group_name_H-M   'P 1'
#
loop_
_entity.id
_entity.type
_entity.pdbx_description
1 polymer ?
#
loop_
_entity_poly.entity_id
_entity_poly.type
_entity_poly.pdbx_seq_one_letter_code
_entity_poly.pdbx_strand_id
1 'polypeptide(L)'
;MTTFDGRSLFRGKTLAALLAVYLVWGSTYLAIRLAIESLPTFSMAGVRYLIAGALLYGWGRLRGGKRPEAKTLLPIAVIGALLLVGGNGLVVWAEHH
;
A
#
# COMPACT_ATOMS: atom_id res chain seq x y z
N MET A 1 -5.18 4.20 -46.23
CA MET A 1 -5.57 3.22 -45.19
C MET A 1 -4.51 3.25 -44.10
N THR A 2 -4.58 4.24 -43.21
CA THR A 2 -3.68 4.37 -42.05
C THR A 2 -4.27 3.57 -40.90
N THR A 3 -3.69 2.42 -40.62
CA THR A 3 -4.01 1.61 -39.43
C THR A 3 -3.60 2.40 -38.18
N PHE A 4 -4.58 2.99 -37.49
CA PHE A 4 -4.39 3.51 -36.13
C PHE A 4 -3.97 2.33 -35.24
N ASP A 5 -2.67 2.23 -34.95
CA ASP A 5 -2.12 1.17 -34.12
C ASP A 5 -2.52 1.40 -32.66
N GLY A 6 -3.68 0.85 -32.28
CA GLY A 6 -4.21 0.89 -30.90
C GLY A 6 -3.25 0.30 -29.86
N ARG A 7 -2.22 -0.44 -30.28
CA ARG A 7 -1.13 -0.93 -29.42
C ARG A 7 -0.24 0.19 -28.88
N SER A 8 -0.06 1.29 -29.60
CA SER A 8 0.74 2.44 -29.15
C SER A 8 0.10 3.18 -27.96
N LEU A 9 -1.23 3.36 -28.00
CA LEU A 9 -2.04 3.92 -26.92
C LEU A 9 -2.01 3.02 -25.67
N PHE A 10 -2.06 1.69 -25.85
CA PHE A 10 -1.89 0.75 -24.73
C PHE A 10 -0.48 0.83 -24.12
N ARG A 11 0.58 0.91 -24.95
CA ARG A 11 1.97 1.07 -24.50
C ARG A 11 2.18 2.38 -23.73
N GLY A 12 1.59 3.50 -24.19
CA GLY A 12 1.66 4.79 -23.49
C GLY A 12 0.97 4.76 -22.12
N LYS A 13 -0.21 4.12 -22.03
CA LYS A 13 -0.91 3.93 -20.74
C LYS A 13 -0.12 3.05 -19.78
N THR A 14 0.49 1.96 -20.26
CA THR A 14 1.34 1.09 -19.44
C THR A 14 2.57 1.85 -18.93
N LEU A 15 3.21 2.66 -19.77
CA LEU A 15 4.37 3.46 -19.37
C LEU A 15 4.00 4.51 -18.33
N ALA A 16 2.87 5.20 -18.51
CA ALA A 16 2.34 6.15 -17.53
C ALA A 16 2.00 5.48 -16.19
N ALA A 17 1.40 4.29 -16.22
CA ALA A 17 1.14 3.49 -15.03
C ALA A 17 2.43 3.09 -14.31
N LEU A 18 3.47 2.67 -15.05
CA LEU A 18 4.78 2.34 -14.48
C LEU A 18 5.46 3.56 -13.86
N LEU A 19 5.45 4.70 -14.53
CA LEU A 19 5.98 5.95 -13.99
C LEU A 19 5.25 6.38 -12.72
N ALA A 20 3.92 6.30 -12.72
CA ALA A 20 3.13 6.61 -11.52
C ALA A 20 3.49 5.67 -10.36
N VAL A 21 3.58 4.36 -10.62
CA VAL A 21 4.01 3.39 -9.60
C VAL A 21 5.42 3.71 -9.10
N TYR A 22 6.38 3.98 -9.99
CA TYR A 22 7.76 4.28 -9.61
C TYR A 22 7.89 5.58 -8.81
N LEU A 23 7.13 6.62 -9.16
CA LEU A 23 7.15 7.86 -8.42
C LEU A 23 6.48 7.70 -7.04
N VAL A 24 5.34 7.01 -6.96
CA VAL A 24 4.63 6.79 -5.70
C VAL A 24 5.44 5.87 -4.79
N TRP A 25 5.93 4.73 -5.29
CA TRP A 25 6.75 3.82 -4.49
C TRP A 25 8.12 4.43 -4.16
N GLY A 26 8.80 5.03 -5.13
CA GLY A 26 10.10 5.67 -4.92
C GLY A 26 10.06 6.80 -3.88
N SER A 27 9.04 7.66 -3.92
CA SER A 27 8.86 8.73 -2.93
C SER A 27 8.54 8.19 -1.53
N THR A 28 7.80 7.08 -1.41
CA THR A 28 7.60 6.43 -0.11
C THR A 28 8.89 5.83 0.44
N TYR A 29 9.74 5.22 -0.39
CA TYR A 29 11.05 4.74 0.07
C TYR A 29 11.98 5.88 0.49
N LEU A 30 11.96 7.00 -0.23
CA LEU A 30 12.71 8.19 0.15
C LEU A 30 12.21 8.76 1.49
N ALA A 31 10.90 8.87 1.68
CA ALA A 31 10.29 9.32 2.93
C ALA A 31 10.63 8.38 4.11
N ILE A 32 10.63 7.06 3.87
CA ILE A 32 11.04 6.06 4.87
C ILE A 32 12.50 6.24 5.24
N ARG A 33 13.40 6.38 4.25
CA ARG A 33 14.84 6.60 4.49
C ARG A 33 15.11 7.87 5.30
N LEU A 34 14.35 8.94 5.06
CA LEU A 34 14.44 10.21 5.79
C LEU A 34 13.88 10.11 7.22
N ALA A 35 12.88 9.26 7.46
CA ALA A 35 12.24 9.14 8.77
C ALA A 35 12.88 8.08 9.68
N ILE A 36 13.63 7.12 9.12
CA ILE A 36 14.39 6.11 9.89
C ILE A 36 15.44 6.76 10.81
N GLU A 37 15.86 8.00 10.55
CA GLU A 37 16.72 8.77 11.45
C GLU A 37 16.07 9.11 12.81
N SER A 38 14.74 8.94 12.96
CA SER A 38 14.01 9.36 14.16
C SER A 38 12.96 8.37 14.69
N LEU A 39 12.53 7.36 13.91
CA LEU A 39 11.49 6.40 14.31
C LEU A 39 11.83 4.96 13.95
N PRO A 40 11.59 3.97 14.85
CA PRO A 40 11.79 2.56 14.55
C PRO A 40 10.88 2.09 13.41
N THR A 41 11.46 1.36 12.46
CA THR A 41 10.88 0.92 11.16
C THR A 41 9.47 0.29 11.28
N PHE A 42 9.20 -0.37 12.41
CA PHE A 42 7.90 -0.98 12.73
C PHE A 42 6.77 0.05 12.85
N SER A 43 7.05 1.21 13.47
CA SER A 43 6.07 2.29 13.65
C SER A 43 5.70 2.92 12.32
N MET A 44 6.67 3.06 11.41
CA MET A 44 6.44 3.58 10.05
C MET A 44 5.57 2.65 9.21
N ALA A 45 5.85 1.35 9.24
CA ALA A 45 4.99 0.36 8.59
C ALA A 45 3.58 0.43 9.18
N GLY A 46 3.43 0.44 10.50
CA GLY A 46 2.14 0.53 11.18
C GLY A 46 1.30 1.75 10.73
N VAL A 47 1.91 2.94 10.70
CA VAL A 47 1.24 4.18 10.25
C VAL A 47 0.76 4.06 8.80
N ARG A 48 1.56 3.49 7.90
CA ARG A 48 1.15 3.30 6.49
C ARG A 48 -0.06 2.39 6.35
N TYR A 49 -0.06 1.26 7.05
CA TYR A 49 -1.18 0.31 7.02
C TYR A 49 -2.44 0.91 7.67
N LEU A 50 -2.29 1.72 8.73
CA LEU A 50 -3.39 2.44 9.35
C LEU A 50 -4.00 3.49 8.42
N ILE A 51 -3.17 4.31 7.76
CA ILE A 51 -3.65 5.32 6.80
C ILE A 51 -4.36 4.64 5.62
N ALA A 52 -3.75 3.61 5.04
CA ALA A 52 -4.37 2.86 3.93
C ALA A 52 -5.69 2.20 4.35
N GLY A 53 -5.73 1.57 5.52
CA GLY A 53 -6.94 0.97 6.08
C GLY A 53 -8.04 2.01 6.34
N ALA A 54 -7.68 3.18 6.90
CA ALA A 54 -8.62 4.27 7.15
C ALA A 54 -9.18 4.86 5.86
N LEU A 55 -8.35 5.05 4.83
CA LEU A 55 -8.78 5.53 3.52
C LEU A 55 -9.71 4.51 2.83
N LEU A 56 -9.36 3.23 2.82
CA LEU A 56 -10.19 2.18 2.24
C LEU A 56 -11.52 2.02 3.00
N TYR A 57 -11.48 2.09 4.33
CA TYR A 57 -12.68 2.07 5.15
C TYR A 57 -13.58 3.29 4.87
N GLY A 58 -13.00 4.49 4.87
CA GLY A 58 -13.71 5.73 4.55
C GLY A 58 -14.33 5.70 3.16
N TRP A 59 -13.57 5.25 2.16
CA TRP A 59 -14.05 5.08 0.79
C TRP A 59 -15.19 4.06 0.68
N GLY A 60 -15.05 2.91 1.35
CA GLY A 60 -16.10 1.88 1.41
C GLY A 60 -17.38 2.42 2.04
N ARG A 61 -17.27 3.25 3.09
CA ARG A 61 -18.41 3.92 3.73
C ARG A 61 -19.06 4.97 2.82
N LEU A 62 -18.27 5.75 2.09
CA LEU A 62 -18.77 6.74 1.12
C LEU A 62 -19.54 6.09 -0.04
N ARG A 63 -19.21 4.85 -0.42
CA ARG A 63 -19.95 4.07 -1.43
C ARG A 63 -21.17 3.31 -0.89
N GLY A 64 -21.57 3.56 0.36
CA GLY A 64 -22.71 2.87 0.97
C GLY A 64 -22.39 1.45 1.47
N GLY A 65 -21.10 1.09 1.55
CA GLY A 65 -20.67 -0.20 2.10
C GLY A 65 -21.14 -0.36 3.55
N LYS A 66 -21.63 -1.58 3.86
CA LYS A 66 -22.07 -1.94 5.21
C LYS A 66 -20.89 -1.86 6.17
N ARG A 67 -21.15 -1.41 7.40
CA ARG A 67 -20.15 -1.46 8.47
C ARG A 67 -19.76 -2.93 8.71
N PRO A 68 -18.47 -3.23 8.90
CA PRO A 68 -18.04 -4.57 9.27
C PRO A 68 -18.76 -4.96 10.56
N GLU A 69 -19.26 -6.18 10.59
CA GLU A 69 -19.97 -6.73 11.73
C GLU A 69 -18.98 -6.92 12.90
N ALA A 70 -19.43 -6.71 14.14
CA ALA A 70 -18.55 -6.77 15.32
C ALA A 70 -17.79 -8.10 15.41
N LYS A 71 -18.44 -9.20 15.00
CA LYS A 71 -17.86 -10.55 14.93
C LYS A 71 -16.72 -10.70 13.90
N THR A 72 -16.65 -9.82 12.91
CA THR A 72 -15.63 -9.83 11.84
C THR A 72 -14.43 -8.92 12.17
N LEU A 73 -14.55 -8.05 13.19
CA LEU A 73 -13.49 -7.12 13.55
C LEU A 73 -12.22 -7.83 14.03
N LEU A 74 -12.37 -8.86 14.86
CA LEU A 74 -11.24 -9.63 15.37
C LEU A 74 -10.50 -10.40 14.25
N PRO A 75 -11.18 -11.16 13.37
CA PRO A 75 -10.53 -11.76 12.20
C PRO A 75 -9.80 -10.74 11.31
N ILE A 76 -10.40 -9.59 11.02
CA ILE A 76 -9.79 -8.56 10.17
C ILE A 76 -8.54 -7.96 10.84
N ALA A 77 -8.59 -7.73 12.16
CA ALA A 77 -7.45 -7.24 12.93
C ALA A 77 -6.30 -8.25 12.95
N VAL A 78 -6.59 -9.54 13.15
CA VAL A 78 -5.59 -10.61 13.15
C VAL A 78 -4.92 -10.74 11.79
N ILE A 79 -5.70 -10.73 10.70
CA ILE A 79 -5.16 -10.79 9.34
C ILE A 79 -4.28 -9.55 9.06
N GLY A 80 -4.75 -8.35 9.43
CA GLY A 80 -3.97 -7.12 9.28
C GLY A 80 -2.66 -7.15 10.07
N ALA A 81 -2.69 -7.66 11.31
CA ALA A 81 -1.49 -7.81 12.14
C ALA A 81 -0.51 -8.83 11.57
N LEU A 82 -0.98 -9.98 11.09
CA LEU A 82 -0.14 -10.99 10.44
C LEU A 82 0.48 -10.48 9.14
N LEU A 83 -0.25 -9.68 8.34
CA LEU A 83 0.31 -9.05 7.14
C LEU A 83 1.35 -7.98 7.47
N LEU A 84 1.15 -7.22 8.55
CA LEU A 84 2.10 -6.22 9.01
C LEU A 84 3.38 -6.89 9.54
N VAL A 85 3.24 -7.80 10.51
CA VAL A 85 4.37 -8.45 11.20
C VAL A 85 5.02 -9.52 10.33
N GLY A 86 4.24 -10.38 9.67
CA GLY A 86 4.76 -11.40 8.77
C GLY A 86 5.28 -10.82 7.46
N GLY A 87 4.61 -9.85 6.86
CA GLY A 87 5.04 -9.28 5.59
C GLY A 87 6.20 -8.29 5.71
N ASN A 88 6.15 -7.37 6.68
CA ASN A 88 7.17 -6.31 6.82
C ASN A 88 8.13 -6.62 7.97
N GLY A 89 7.65 -7.19 9.07
CA GLY A 89 8.48 -7.52 10.24
C GLY A 89 9.48 -8.65 9.98
N LEU A 90 9.10 -9.71 9.25
CA LEU A 90 10.05 -10.78 8.87
C LEU A 90 11.11 -10.29 7.88
N VAL A 91 10.78 -9.36 7.00
CA VAL A 91 11.74 -8.76 6.06
C VAL A 91 12.77 -7.92 6.82
N VAL A 92 12.33 -7.09 7.77
CA VAL A 92 13.24 -6.33 8.64
C VAL A 92 14.09 -7.25 9.51
N TRP A 93 13.54 -8.36 10.01
CA TRP A 93 14.30 -9.35 10.78
C TRP A 93 15.35 -10.06 9.91
N ALA A 94 15.03 -10.38 8.66
CA ALA A 94 15.94 -10.98 7.68
C ALA A 94 17.00 -10.01 7.15
N GLU A 95 16.77 -8.69 7.24
CA GLU A 95 17.75 -7.67 6.89
C GLU A 95 18.76 -7.43 8.03
N HIS A 96 18.40 -7.80 9.26
CA HIS A 96 19.23 -7.65 10.46
C HIS A 96 20.04 -8.91 10.85
N HIS A 97 19.85 -10.06 10.18
CA HIS A 97 20.59 -11.31 10.37
C HIS A 97 21.28 -11.73 9.06
#